data_AF-A0A7W0QWA1-F1
#
_entry.id   AF-A0A7W0QWA1-F1
#
_cell.length_a   1.000
_cell.length_b   1.000
_cell.length_c   1.000
_cell.angle_alpha   90.00
_cell.angle_beta   90.00
_cell.angle_gamma   90.00
#
_symmetry.space_group_name_H-M   'P 1'
#
loop_
_entity.id
_entity.type
_entity.pdbx_description
1 polymer ?
#
loop_
_entity_poly.entity_id
_entity_poly.type
_entity_poly.pdbx_seq_one_letter_code
_entity_poly.pdbx_strand_id
1 'polypeptide(L)'
;MAGFTPPPYPYDRLAPFKAAAENVSGGIIDLSIGTPCDPPPVRVMEAMADPAAAQSYPPSIGTITYRRAASGWLARRFGVELPTDHLAACVGSKELVAGLPHWLRLRTPERDTVLY
;
A
#
# COMPACT_ATOMS: atom_id res chain seq x y z
N MET A 1 8.64 -27.50 -11.19
CA MET A 1 9.55 -26.34 -11.21
C MET A 1 9.47 -25.68 -9.85
N ALA A 2 10.59 -25.44 -9.18
CA ALA A 2 10.58 -24.63 -7.95
C ALA A 2 10.16 -23.20 -8.33
N GLY A 3 9.23 -22.61 -7.59
CA GLY A 3 8.79 -21.23 -7.79
C GLY A 3 9.86 -20.21 -7.37
N PHE A 4 9.58 -18.92 -7.57
CA PHE A 4 10.45 -17.85 -7.07
C PHE A 4 10.56 -17.90 -5.54
N THR A 5 11.78 -17.82 -5.01
CA THR A 5 12.04 -17.69 -3.58
C THR A 5 12.47 -16.25 -3.28
N PRO A 6 11.65 -15.44 -2.59
CA PRO A 6 12.04 -14.09 -2.23
C PRO A 6 13.19 -14.10 -1.21
N PRO A 7 14.03 -13.05 -1.17
CA PRO A 7 15.01 -12.88 -0.11
C PRO A 7 14.31 -12.74 1.26
N PRO A 8 15.01 -13.03 2.37
CA PRO A 8 14.47 -12.81 3.71
C PRO A 8 14.13 -11.33 3.92
N TYR A 9 13.09 -11.03 4.70
CA TYR A 9 12.72 -9.65 4.97
C TYR A 9 13.83 -8.95 5.76
N PRO A 10 14.04 -7.63 5.55
CA PRO A 10 15.09 -6.90 6.28
C PRO A 10 14.97 -6.99 7.80
N TYR A 11 13.75 -6.97 8.35
CA TYR A 11 13.51 -7.05 9.78
C TYR A 11 13.74 -8.45 10.36
N ASP A 12 13.69 -9.53 9.56
CA ASP A 12 14.01 -10.88 10.04
C ASP A 12 15.47 -10.96 10.48
N ARG A 13 16.35 -10.20 9.82
CA ARG A 13 17.77 -10.08 10.18
C ARG A 13 17.98 -9.39 11.52
N LEU A 14 16.96 -8.71 12.05
CA LEU A 14 17.04 -7.97 13.29
C LEU A 14 16.69 -8.81 14.54
N ALA A 15 16.16 -10.01 14.36
CA ALA A 15 15.71 -10.86 15.47
C ALA A 15 16.77 -11.13 16.54
N PRO A 16 18.05 -11.46 16.21
CA PRO A 16 19.08 -11.67 17.24
C PRO A 16 19.37 -10.42 18.07
N PHE A 17 19.28 -9.24 17.44
CA PHE A 17 19.54 -7.97 18.13
C PHE A 17 18.36 -7.57 19.03
N LYS A 18 17.12 -7.86 18.62
CA LYS A 18 15.94 -7.68 19.48
C LYS A 18 16.07 -8.51 20.76
N ALA A 19 16.40 -9.80 20.62
CA ALA A 19 16.59 -10.69 21.76
C ALA A 19 17.73 -10.23 22.71
N ALA A 20 18.83 -9.71 22.16
CA ALA A 20 19.90 -9.16 22.97
C ALA A 20 19.46 -7.89 23.74
N ALA A 21 18.74 -6.99 23.08
CA ALA A 21 18.31 -5.71 23.65
C ALA A 21 17.24 -5.87 24.76
N GLU A 22 16.41 -6.92 24.70
CA GLU A 22 15.43 -7.24 25.75
C GLU A 22 16.08 -7.53 27.12
N ASN A 23 17.35 -7.93 27.15
CA ASN A 23 18.10 -8.19 28.38
C ASN A 23 18.73 -6.93 29.00
N VAL A 24 18.62 -5.77 28.35
CA VAL A 24 19.15 -4.50 28.85
C VAL A 24 18.08 -3.79 29.69
N SER A 25 18.47 -3.19 30.82
CA SER A 25 17.56 -2.39 31.65
C SER A 25 16.95 -1.25 30.81
N GLY A 26 15.62 -1.16 30.78
CA GLY A 26 14.86 -0.22 29.94
C GLY A 26 14.41 -0.77 28.58
N GLY A 27 14.93 -1.93 28.16
CA GLY A 27 14.49 -2.63 26.93
C GLY A 27 14.88 -1.93 25.63
N ILE A 28 14.24 -2.35 24.54
CA ILE A 28 14.51 -1.87 23.16
C ILE A 28 13.61 -0.69 22.77
N ILE A 29 14.18 0.28 22.06
CA ILE A 29 13.43 1.23 21.22
C ILE A 29 13.33 0.61 19.82
N ASP A 30 12.20 -0.04 19.52
CA ASP A 30 12.03 -0.81 18.30
C ASP A 30 11.68 0.09 17.10
N LEU A 31 12.66 0.38 16.25
CA LEU A 31 12.52 1.11 14.99
C LEU A 31 12.67 0.19 13.76
N SER A 32 12.45 -1.12 13.93
CA SER A 32 12.69 -2.13 12.87
C SER A 32 11.63 -2.15 11.76
N ILE A 33 10.41 -1.68 12.07
CA ILE A 33 9.27 -1.73 11.16
C ILE A 33 8.65 -0.33 11.07
N GLY A 34 8.50 0.18 9.85
CA GLY A 34 7.91 1.49 9.56
C GLY A 34 6.38 1.52 9.65
N THR A 35 5.81 1.04 10.76
CA THR A 35 4.37 1.13 11.03
C THR A 35 4.09 2.38 11.87
N PRO A 36 3.22 3.29 11.42
CA PRO A 36 2.82 4.44 12.24
C PRO A 36 2.25 4.00 13.59
N CYS A 37 2.64 4.68 14.67
CA CYS A 37 2.13 4.41 16.02
C CYS A 37 0.80 5.13 16.30
N ASP A 38 0.51 6.20 15.56
CA ASP A 38 -0.68 7.01 15.76
C ASP A 38 -1.95 6.28 15.28
N PRO A 39 -3.08 6.45 15.97
CA PRO A 39 -4.35 5.88 15.53
C PRO A 39 -4.80 6.51 14.20
N PRO A 40 -5.56 5.77 13.37
CA PRO A 40 -6.22 6.36 12.20
C PRO A 40 -7.12 7.54 12.61
N PRO A 41 -7.29 8.56 11.75
CA PRO A 41 -8.17 9.68 12.06
C PRO A 41 -9.61 9.23 12.36
N VAL A 42 -10.21 9.76 13.44
CA VAL A 42 -11.55 9.36 13.94
C VAL A 42 -12.60 9.34 12.83
N ARG A 43 -12.68 10.39 11.99
CA ARG A 43 -13.63 10.46 10.86
C ARG A 43 -13.54 9.29 9.87
N VAL A 44 -12.34 8.69 9.72
CA VAL A 44 -12.14 7.53 8.82
C VAL A 44 -12.68 6.29 9.49
N MET A 45 -12.42 6.11 10.79
CA MET A 45 -12.96 5.01 11.58
C MET A 45 -14.50 5.05 11.61
N GLU A 46 -15.09 6.23 11.80
CA GLU A 46 -16.55 6.44 11.75
C GLU A 46 -17.13 6.07 10.38
N ALA A 47 -16.52 6.53 9.28
CA ALA A 47 -16.97 6.20 7.93
C ALA A 47 -16.86 4.70 7.62
N MET A 48 -15.83 4.02 8.14
CA MET A 48 -15.66 2.57 7.98
C MET A 48 -16.64 1.76 8.84
N ALA A 49 -17.11 2.32 9.94
CA ALA A 49 -18.07 1.67 10.84
C ALA A 49 -19.52 1.73 10.31
N ASP A 50 -19.81 2.54 9.29
CA ASP A 50 -21.13 2.68 8.70
C ASP A 50 -21.55 1.38 7.97
N PRO A 51 -22.58 0.66 8.46
CA PRO A 51 -23.06 -0.56 7.80
C PRO A 51 -23.58 -0.31 6.39
N ALA A 52 -24.05 0.90 6.08
CA ALA A 52 -24.51 1.28 4.74
C ALA A 52 -23.35 1.45 3.75
N ALA A 53 -22.12 1.61 4.23
CA ALA A 53 -20.92 1.66 3.39
C ALA A 53 -20.51 0.27 2.86
N ALA A 54 -21.01 -0.81 3.48
CA ALA A 54 -20.71 -2.18 3.07
C ALA A 54 -21.54 -2.57 1.82
N GLN A 55 -21.07 -2.16 0.64
CA GLN A 55 -21.55 -2.71 -0.63
C GLN A 55 -20.88 -4.06 -0.90
N SER A 56 -21.65 -5.05 -1.34
CA SER A 56 -21.18 -6.43 -1.46
C SER A 56 -20.24 -6.67 -2.65
N TYR A 57 -20.17 -5.77 -3.64
CA TYR A 57 -19.16 -5.84 -4.71
C TYR A 57 -18.93 -4.47 -5.38
N PRO A 58 -17.83 -3.77 -5.08
CA PRO A 58 -17.54 -2.48 -5.72
C PRO A 58 -17.04 -2.66 -7.17
N PRO A 59 -17.18 -1.63 -8.02
CA PRO A 59 -16.54 -1.62 -9.34
C PRO A 59 -15.02 -1.79 -9.22
N SER A 60 -14.41 -2.59 -10.09
CA SER A 60 -12.95 -2.87 -10.06
C SER A 60 -12.09 -1.61 -10.18
N ILE A 61 -12.51 -0.64 -10.99
CA ILE A 61 -11.81 0.66 -11.15
C ILE A 61 -12.00 1.59 -9.92
N GLY A 62 -12.85 1.21 -8.97
CA GLY A 62 -13.26 2.05 -7.85
C GLY A 62 -14.50 2.89 -8.17
N THR A 63 -15.20 3.30 -7.11
CA THR A 63 -16.42 4.11 -7.23
C THR A 63 -16.12 5.49 -7.83
N ILE A 64 -17.11 6.10 -8.48
CA ILE A 64 -16.96 7.47 -9.00
C ILE A 64 -16.66 8.47 -7.88
N THR A 65 -17.27 8.28 -6.70
CA THR A 65 -17.04 9.12 -5.51
C THR A 65 -15.58 9.04 -5.08
N TYR A 66 -15.00 7.84 -5.00
CA TYR A 66 -13.59 7.64 -4.70
C TYR A 66 -12.68 8.34 -5.72
N ARG A 67 -12.91 8.11 -7.01
CA ARG A 67 -12.06 8.68 -8.07
C ARG A 67 -12.13 10.21 -8.14
N ARG A 68 -13.30 10.81 -7.88
CA ARG A 68 -13.44 12.28 -7.73
C ARG A 68 -12.68 12.81 -6.52
N ALA A 69 -12.77 12.12 -5.37
CA ALA A 69 -12.03 12.50 -4.17
C ALA A 69 -10.51 12.43 -4.39
N ALA A 70 -10.03 11.39 -5.07
CA ALA A 70 -8.63 11.24 -5.45
C ALA A 70 -8.15 12.36 -6.38
N SER A 71 -8.89 12.65 -7.46
CA SER A 71 -8.60 13.77 -8.37
C SER A 71 -8.50 15.09 -7.62
N GLY A 72 -9.49 15.43 -6.79
CA GLY A 72 -9.45 16.67 -6.01
C GLY A 72 -8.32 16.72 -4.98
N TRP A 73 -7.90 15.59 -4.41
CA TRP A 73 -6.75 15.55 -3.52
C TRP A 73 -5.44 15.81 -4.27
N LEU A 74 -5.26 15.22 -5.47
CA LEU A 74 -4.08 15.45 -6.32
C LEU A 74 -3.98 16.93 -6.74
N ALA A 75 -5.10 17.54 -7.10
CA ALA A 75 -5.18 18.97 -7.40
C ALA A 75 -4.73 19.82 -6.20
N ARG A 76 -5.30 19.61 -5.01
CA ARG A 76 -4.96 20.40 -3.81
C ARG A 76 -3.53 20.17 -3.31
N ARG A 77 -3.04 18.92 -3.38
CA ARG A 77 -1.76 18.55 -2.77
C ARG A 77 -0.57 18.78 -3.69
N PHE A 78 -0.77 18.66 -5.00
CA PHE A 78 0.30 18.67 -5.99
C PHE A 78 0.05 19.64 -7.16
N GLY A 79 -1.12 20.27 -7.26
CA GLY A 79 -1.48 21.11 -8.41
C GLY A 79 -1.70 20.30 -9.70
N VAL A 80 -1.98 18.99 -9.58
CA VAL A 80 -2.16 18.09 -10.72
C VAL A 80 -3.64 17.85 -10.94
N GLU A 81 -4.14 18.29 -12.10
CA GLU A 81 -5.51 18.02 -12.56
C GLU A 81 -5.54 16.71 -13.36
N LEU A 82 -6.29 15.71 -12.89
CA LEU A 82 -6.47 14.44 -13.59
C LEU A 82 -7.96 14.13 -13.75
N PRO A 83 -8.40 13.77 -14.97
CA PRO A 83 -9.77 13.32 -15.18
C PRO A 83 -9.98 11.97 -14.49
N THR A 84 -11.20 11.68 -14.06
CA THR A 84 -11.48 10.51 -13.21
C THR A 84 -11.31 9.18 -13.94
N ASP A 85 -11.39 9.16 -15.27
CA ASP A 85 -11.10 8.00 -16.13
C ASP A 85 -9.61 7.65 -16.21
N HIS A 86 -8.71 8.55 -15.79
CA HIS A 86 -7.29 8.28 -15.61
C HIS A 86 -6.93 7.81 -14.18
N LEU A 87 -7.94 7.60 -13.33
CA LEU A 87 -7.76 7.17 -11.94
C LEU A 87 -8.42 5.80 -11.72
N ALA A 88 -7.75 4.94 -10.97
CA ALA A 88 -8.27 3.65 -10.56
C ALA A 88 -7.90 3.39 -9.09
N ALA A 89 -8.75 2.65 -8.39
CA ALA A 89 -8.44 2.15 -7.06
C ALA A 89 -7.43 0.98 -7.13
N CYS A 90 -6.60 0.84 -6.09
CA CYS A 90 -5.78 -0.35 -5.85
C CYS A 90 -6.04 -0.87 -4.44
N VAL A 91 -5.81 -2.16 -4.21
CA VAL A 91 -5.93 -2.78 -2.87
C VAL A 91 -4.62 -2.57 -2.12
N GLY A 92 -4.38 -1.31 -1.78
CA GLY A 92 -3.08 -0.86 -1.28
C GLY A 92 -2.02 -0.80 -2.39
N SER A 93 -1.02 0.08 -2.21
CA SER A 93 0.00 0.31 -3.24
C SER A 93 0.89 -0.91 -3.50
N LYS A 94 1.04 -1.82 -2.53
CA LYS A 94 1.85 -3.04 -2.68
C LYS A 94 1.29 -3.97 -3.76
N GLU A 95 -0.03 -4.04 -3.91
CA GLU A 95 -0.69 -4.83 -4.95
C GLU A 95 -0.32 -4.29 -6.35
N LEU A 96 -0.49 -2.99 -6.56
CA LEU A 96 -0.08 -2.32 -7.79
C LEU A 96 1.42 -2.49 -8.06
N VAL A 97 2.30 -2.16 -7.11
CA VAL A 97 3.76 -2.19 -7.32
C VAL A 97 4.25 -3.60 -7.64
N ALA A 98 3.74 -4.62 -6.95
CA ALA A 98 4.13 -6.00 -7.19
C ALA A 98 3.55 -6.56 -8.52
N GLY A 99 2.33 -6.16 -8.89
CA GLY A 99 1.64 -6.65 -10.08
C GLY A 99 2.02 -5.93 -11.37
N LEU A 100 2.44 -4.66 -11.29
CA LEU A 100 2.66 -3.80 -12.45
C LEU A 100 3.63 -4.38 -13.49
N PRO A 101 4.80 -4.97 -13.13
CA PRO A 101 5.68 -5.58 -14.12
C PRO A 101 5.00 -6.69 -14.91
N HIS A 102 4.15 -7.49 -14.28
CA HIS A 102 3.42 -8.56 -14.95
C HIS A 102 2.39 -7.99 -15.93
N TRP A 103 1.61 -6.99 -15.53
CA TRP A 103 0.62 -6.37 -16.41
C TRP A 103 1.25 -5.61 -17.58
N LEU A 104 2.36 -4.92 -17.35
CA LEU A 104 3.10 -4.23 -18.41
C LEU A 104 3.68 -5.23 -19.41
N ARG A 105 4.23 -6.35 -18.95
CA ARG A 105 4.69 -7.44 -19.83
C ARG A 105 3.56 -7.99 -20.71
N LEU A 106 2.34 -8.11 -20.18
CA LEU A 106 1.18 -8.56 -20.98
C LEU A 106 0.75 -7.53 -22.03
N ARG A 107 0.97 -6.23 -21.78
CA ARG A 107 0.60 -5.15 -22.70
C ARG A 107 1.65 -4.83 -23.76
N THR A 108 2.91 -4.80 -23.35
CA THR A 108 4.08 -4.44 -24.16
C THR A 108 5.23 -5.40 -23.81
N PRO A 109 5.22 -6.63 -24.36
CA PRO A 109 6.17 -7.68 -24.00
C PRO A 109 7.64 -7.32 -24.23
N GLU A 110 7.92 -6.39 -25.14
CA GLU A 110 9.24 -5.85 -25.45
C GLU A 110 9.79 -4.88 -24.39
N ARG A 111 8.97 -4.49 -23.40
CA ARG A 111 9.33 -3.61 -22.28
C ARG A 111 9.39 -4.39 -20.97
N ASP A 112 10.17 -5.46 -20.96
CA ASP A 112 10.25 -6.43 -19.84
C ASP A 112 11.32 -6.09 -18.78
N THR A 113 12.17 -5.10 -19.05
CA THR A 113 13.25 -4.70 -18.15
C THR A 113 12.75 -3.72 -17.08
N VAL A 114 12.89 -4.11 -15.81
CA VAL A 114 12.56 -3.27 -14.65
C VAL A 114 13.85 -2.72 -14.03
N LEU A 115 13.92 -1.40 -13.89
CA LEU A 115 14.96 -0.70 -13.14
C LEU A 115 14.42 -0.42 -11.72
N TYR A 116 15.07 -0.96 -10.68
CA TYR A 116 14.63 -0.86 -9.27
C TYR A 116 15.76 -0.42 -8.35
#